data_AF-A0A1I3IIS0-F1
#
_entry.id   AF-A0A1I3IIS0-F1
#
_cell.length_a   1.000
_cell.length_b   1.000
_cell.length_c   1.000
_cell.angle_alpha   90.00
_cell.angle_beta   90.00
_cell.angle_gamma   90.00
#
_symmetry.space_group_name_H-M   'P 1'
#
loop_
_entity.id
_entity.type
_entity.pdbx_description
1 polymer ?
#
loop_
_entity_poly.entity_id
_entity_poly.type
_entity_poly.pdbx_seq_one_letter_code
_entity_poly.pdbx_strand_id
1 'polypeptide(L)'
;MAKLHVMTTKLTLTIEKDIIEKAKIYAKGTQRSLSEMVQKYLENLGKVEDKEELSPQMKNLLDKIPKKSLVNELAGSLKMPKNFTDEELDNFRRDYLENKYK
;
A
#
# COMPACT_ATOMS: atom_id res chain seq x y z
N MET A 1 -15.47 11.69 34.14
CA MET A 1 -15.29 10.96 32.87
C MET A 1 -15.46 11.94 31.72
N ALA A 2 -14.41 12.20 30.95
CA ALA A 2 -14.50 13.09 29.79
C ALA A 2 -15.18 12.35 28.64
N LYS A 3 -16.29 12.90 28.15
CA LYS A 3 -16.96 12.42 26.94
C LYS A 3 -16.11 12.86 25.75
N LEU A 4 -15.44 11.93 25.08
CA LEU A 4 -14.70 12.23 23.85
C LEU A 4 -15.73 12.66 22.79
N HIS A 5 -15.77 13.95 22.46
CA HIS A 5 -16.62 14.43 21.38
C HIS A 5 -15.92 14.06 20.07
N VAL A 6 -16.39 13.00 19.40
CA VAL A 6 -15.95 12.68 18.05
C VAL A 6 -16.53 13.78 17.14
N MET A 7 -15.71 14.75 16.73
CA MET A 7 -16.14 15.74 15.75
C MET A 7 -16.40 15.03 14.43
N THR A 8 -17.65 15.08 13.97
CA THR A 8 -18.02 14.63 12.63
C THR A 8 -18.09 15.84 11.72
N THR A 9 -17.29 15.85 10.66
CA THR A 9 -17.31 16.87 9.61
C THR A 9 -17.85 16.26 8.32
N LYS A 10 -18.49 17.09 7.49
CA LYS A 10 -19.01 16.65 6.19
C LYS A 10 -18.03 17.08 5.10
N LEU A 11 -17.61 16.13 4.27
CA LEU A 11 -16.81 16.37 3.09
C LEU A 11 -17.72 16.28 1.85
N THR A 12 -17.69 17.31 1.00
CA THR A 12 -18.42 17.32 -0.28
C THR A 12 -17.41 17.24 -1.41
N LEU A 13 -17.57 16.26 -2.30
CA LEU A 13 -16.70 16.01 -3.44
C LEU A 13 -17.50 16.17 -4.74
N THR A 14 -16.92 16.85 -5.72
CA THR A 14 -17.49 16.95 -7.08
C THR A 14 -16.89 15.83 -7.94
N ILE A 15 -17.74 14.91 -8.38
CA ILE A 15 -17.38 13.73 -9.17
C ILE A 15 -18.43 13.55 -10.27
N GLU A 16 -18.04 12.97 -11.40
CA GLU A 16 -18.96 12.62 -12.49
C GLU A 16 -20.08 11.69 -12.02
N LYS A 17 -21.30 11.93 -12.53
CA LYS A 17 -22.52 11.23 -12.09
C LYS A 17 -22.45 9.73 -12.35
N ASP A 18 -21.92 9.31 -13.49
CA ASP A 18 -21.82 7.91 -13.87
C ASP A 18 -20.82 7.15 -12.97
N ILE A 19 -19.74 7.79 -12.54
CA ILE A 19 -18.80 7.24 -11.55
C ILE A 19 -19.51 7.06 -10.21
N ILE A 20 -20.29 8.04 -9.75
CA ILE A 20 -21.06 7.94 -8.51
C ILE A 20 -22.04 6.76 -8.55
N GLU A 21 -22.72 6.56 -9.68
CA GLU A 21 -23.66 5.44 -9.86
C GLU A 21 -22.96 4.08 -9.79
N LYS A 22 -21.85 3.91 -10.52
CA LYS A 22 -21.03 2.70 -10.48
C LYS A 22 -20.54 2.41 -9.05
N ALA A 23 -20.07 3.44 -8.34
CA ALA A 23 -19.59 3.30 -6.97
C ALA A 23 -20.71 2.90 -5.99
N LYS A 24 -21.92 3.44 -6.15
CA LYS A 24 -23.09 3.05 -5.34
C LYS A 24 -23.52 1.60 -5.57
N ILE A 25 -23.49 1.13 -6.81
CA ILE A 25 -23.80 -0.27 -7.15
C ILE A 25 -22.80 -1.19 -6.45
N TYR A 26 -21.51 -0.89 -6.53
CA TYR A 26 -20.46 -1.65 -5.86
C TYR A 26 -20.64 -1.65 -4.33
N ALA A 27 -20.89 -0.48 -3.73
CA ALA A 27 -21.11 -0.34 -2.28
C ALA A 27 -22.29 -1.21 -1.81
N LYS A 28 -23.41 -1.19 -2.56
CA LYS A 28 -24.58 -2.03 -2.27
C LYS A 28 -24.25 -3.52 -2.35
N GLY A 29 -23.49 -3.95 -3.37
CA GLY A 29 -23.04 -5.33 -3.52
C GLY A 29 -22.15 -5.82 -2.39
N THR A 30 -21.41 -4.90 -1.73
CA THR A 30 -20.53 -5.21 -0.59
C THR A 30 -21.18 -5.00 0.78
N GLN A 31 -22.48 -4.67 0.83
CA GLN A 31 -23.22 -4.31 2.05
C GLN A 31 -22.57 -3.17 2.85
N ARG A 32 -21.87 -2.25 2.17
CA ARG A 32 -21.21 -1.10 2.77
C ARG A 32 -21.78 0.19 2.23
N SER A 33 -21.70 1.25 3.02
CA SER A 33 -22.03 2.59 2.51
C SER A 33 -20.86 3.18 1.71
N LEU A 34 -21.16 3.96 0.69
CA LEU A 34 -20.12 4.67 -0.07
C LEU A 34 -19.31 5.61 0.84
N SER A 35 -19.96 6.24 1.82
CA SER A 35 -19.30 7.08 2.82
C SER A 35 -18.33 6.29 3.71
N GLU A 36 -18.69 5.08 4.15
CA GLU A 36 -17.79 4.21 4.92
C GLU A 36 -16.57 3.82 4.09
N MET A 37 -16.77 3.50 2.81
CA MET A 37 -15.68 3.15 1.91
C MET A 37 -14.70 4.31 1.71
N VAL A 38 -15.21 5.52 1.48
CA VAL A 38 -14.39 6.73 1.32
C VAL A 38 -13.69 7.07 2.64
N GLN A 39 -14.38 6.98 3.77
CA GLN A 39 -13.80 7.18 5.11
C GLN A 39 -12.59 6.24 5.33
N LYS A 40 -12.76 4.93 5.08
CA LYS A 40 -11.68 3.94 5.21
C LYS A 40 -10.50 4.22 4.29
N TYR A 41 -10.77 4.70 3.07
CA TYR A 41 -9.71 5.08 2.15
C TYR A 41 -8.90 6.27 2.69
N LEU A 42 -9.58 7.32 3.15
CA LEU A 42 -8.93 8.50 3.74
C LEU A 42 -8.15 8.16 5.02
N GLU A 43 -8.68 7.29 5.88
CA GLU A 43 -7.97 6.78 7.07
C GLU A 43 -6.68 6.03 6.70
N ASN A 44 -6.67 5.31 5.58
CA ASN A 44 -5.49 4.61 5.12
C ASN A 44 -4.45 5.55 4.52
N LEU A 45 -4.85 6.67 3.93
CA LEU A 45 -3.92 7.68 3.42
C LEU A 45 -3.13 8.33 4.56
N GLY A 46 -3.79 8.70 5.66
CA GLY A 46 -3.12 9.29 6.82
C GLY A 46 -2.10 8.35 7.49
N LYS A 47 -2.33 7.03 7.41
CA LYS A 47 -1.40 6.02 7.95
C LYS A 47 -0.16 5.78 7.09
N VAL A 48 -0.06 6.38 5.89
CA VAL A 48 1.14 6.24 5.06
C VAL A 48 2.26 7.16 5.56
N GLU A 49 1.93 8.28 6.22
CA GLU A 49 2.92 9.18 6.82
C GLU A 49 3.44 8.64 8.17
N ASP A 50 2.62 7.93 8.94
CA ASP A 50 3.00 7.32 10.24
C ASP A 50 3.66 5.93 10.12
N LYS A 51 4.01 5.51 8.90
CA LYS A 51 4.52 4.16 8.60
C LYS A 51 6.01 3.94 8.92
N GLU A 52 6.53 4.59 9.97
CA GLU A 52 7.71 4.07 10.68
C GLU A 52 7.37 2.84 11.54
N GLU A 53 6.09 2.58 11.85
CA GLU A 53 5.71 1.38 12.62
C GLU A 53 4.67 0.52 11.90
N LEU A 54 5.17 -0.38 11.05
CA LEU A 54 4.41 -1.56 10.63
C LEU A 54 3.93 -2.32 11.87
N SER A 55 2.63 -2.57 11.98
CA SER A 55 2.06 -3.33 13.09
C SER A 55 2.77 -4.69 13.26
N PRO A 56 2.95 -5.20 14.50
CA PRO A 56 3.62 -6.48 14.73
C PRO A 56 3.01 -7.65 13.93
N GLN A 57 1.71 -7.57 13.64
CA GLN A 57 1.00 -8.57 12.83
C GLN A 57 1.41 -8.51 11.35
N MET A 58 1.63 -7.31 10.80
CA MET A 58 2.14 -7.14 9.43
C MET A 58 3.61 -7.53 9.32
N LYS A 59 4.46 -7.22 10.32
CA LYS A 59 5.85 -7.72 10.37
C LYS A 59 5.90 -9.25 10.32
N ASN A 60 5.05 -9.92 11.09
CA ASN A 60 4.94 -11.38 11.10
C ASN A 60 4.44 -11.97 9.77
N LEU A 61 3.57 -11.27 9.04
CA LEU A 61 3.16 -11.70 7.70
C LEU A 61 4.29 -11.50 6.68
N LEU A 62 5.00 -10.39 6.74
CA LEU A 62 6.15 -10.09 5.88
C LEU A 62 7.32 -11.05 6.11
N ASP A 63 7.57 -11.49 7.35
CA ASP A 63 8.59 -12.49 7.67
C ASP A 63 8.20 -13.90 7.19
N LYS A 64 6.90 -14.20 7.12
CA LYS A 64 6.38 -15.48 6.61
C LYS A 64 6.31 -15.55 5.09
N ILE A 65 6.37 -14.40 4.41
CA ILE A 65 6.50 -14.39 2.96
C ILE A 65 7.98 -14.58 2.65
N PRO A 66 8.40 -15.71 2.04
CA PRO A 66 9.78 -15.87 1.63
C PRO A 66 10.12 -14.70 0.69
N LYS A 67 11.00 -13.79 1.13
CA LYS A 67 11.43 -12.60 0.36
C LYS A 67 11.84 -12.95 -1.07
N LYS A 68 12.29 -14.18 -1.28
CA LYS A 68 12.61 -14.77 -2.59
C LYS A 68 11.43 -14.79 -3.57
N SER A 69 10.18 -14.91 -3.11
CA SER A 69 9.00 -15.01 -4.00
C SER A 69 8.54 -13.66 -4.55
N LEU A 70 8.44 -12.64 -3.69
CA LEU A 70 8.03 -11.28 -4.12
C LEU A 70 9.10 -10.62 -4.98
N VAL A 71 10.37 -10.82 -4.64
CA VAL A 71 11.48 -10.24 -5.40
C VAL A 71 11.56 -10.88 -6.78
N ASN A 72 11.33 -12.19 -6.93
CA ASN A 72 11.36 -12.84 -8.25
C ASN A 72 10.18 -12.43 -9.16
N GLU A 73 9.01 -12.14 -8.58
CA GLU A 73 7.82 -11.72 -9.34
C GLU A 73 7.92 -10.25 -9.80
N LEU A 74 8.46 -9.37 -8.93
CA LEU A 74 8.74 -7.97 -9.25
C LEU A 74 10.01 -7.77 -10.11
N ALA A 75 11.00 -8.65 -9.97
CA ALA A 75 12.27 -8.61 -10.70
C ALA A 75 12.23 -9.39 -12.03
N GLY A 76 11.05 -9.60 -12.61
CA GLY A 76 10.85 -10.34 -13.88
C GLY A 76 11.63 -9.83 -15.10
N SER A 77 12.45 -8.79 -14.97
CA SER A 77 13.37 -8.29 -16.00
C SER A 77 14.85 -8.20 -15.57
N LEU A 78 15.19 -8.55 -14.32
CA LEU A 78 16.55 -8.53 -13.82
C LEU A 78 17.13 -9.95 -13.86
N LYS A 79 18.10 -10.17 -14.76
CA LYS A 79 18.91 -11.40 -14.78
C LYS A 79 19.80 -11.42 -13.54
N MET A 80 19.26 -11.88 -12.42
CA MET A 80 20.00 -12.08 -11.19
C MET A 80 20.61 -13.49 -11.16
N PRO A 81 21.93 -13.63 -10.94
CA PRO A 81 22.54 -14.92 -10.57
C PRO A 81 21.83 -15.59 -9.39
N LYS A 82 21.97 -16.91 -9.25
CA LYS A 82 21.15 -17.68 -8.30
C LYS A 82 21.69 -17.67 -6.87
N ASN A 83 22.97 -17.32 -6.69
CA ASN A 83 23.66 -17.28 -5.41
C ASN A 83 24.52 -16.01 -5.35
N PHE A 84 24.37 -15.25 -4.28
CA PHE A 84 25.19 -14.07 -4.00
C PHE A 84 25.48 -13.97 -2.52
N THR A 85 26.61 -13.38 -2.18
CA THR A 85 26.83 -12.78 -0.86
C THR A 85 26.15 -11.42 -0.78
N ASP A 86 25.91 -10.93 0.44
CA ASP A 86 25.29 -9.60 0.65
C ASP A 86 26.10 -8.48 -0.05
N GLU A 87 27.41 -8.64 -0.11
CA GLU A 87 28.35 -7.71 -0.74
C GLU A 87 28.21 -7.67 -2.28
N GLU A 88 27.97 -8.83 -2.91
CA GLU A 88 27.74 -8.94 -4.35
C GLU A 88 26.41 -8.28 -4.76
N LEU A 89 25.39 -8.32 -3.89
CA LEU A 89 24.09 -7.69 -4.13
C LEU A 89 24.18 -6.16 -4.10
N ASP A 90 24.94 -5.61 -3.15
CA ASP A 90 25.11 -4.16 -3.02
C ASP A 90 25.90 -3.57 -4.19
N ASN A 91 26.93 -4.29 -4.65
CA ASN A 91 27.67 -3.91 -5.86
C ASN A 91 26.78 -3.94 -7.11
N PHE A 92 25.96 -4.97 -7.28
CA PHE A 92 25.01 -5.06 -8.39
C PHE A 92 23.98 -3.92 -8.38
N ARG A 93 23.46 -3.54 -7.20
CA ARG A 93 22.53 -2.41 -7.05
C ARG A 93 23.18 -1.09 -7.44
N ARG A 94 24.42 -0.86 -7.03
CA ARG A 94 25.18 0.34 -7.38
C ARG A 94 25.36 0.45 -8.89
N ASP A 95 25.86 -0.60 -9.52
CA ASP A 95 26.12 -0.60 -10.96
C ASP A 95 24.82 -0.44 -11.79
N TYR A 96 23.72 -1.08 -11.37
CA TYR A 96 22.42 -0.90 -12.01
C TYR A 96 21.89 0.54 -11.91
N LEU A 97 22.01 1.17 -10.74
CA LEU A 97 21.56 2.55 -10.55
C LEU A 97 22.43 3.53 -11.34
N GLU A 98 23.74 3.36 -11.34
CA GLU A 98 24.65 4.21 -12.11
C GLU A 98 24.40 4.13 -13.62
N ASN A 99 24.12 2.93 -14.15
CA ASN A 99 23.85 2.76 -15.57
C ASN A 99 22.42 3.15 -15.99
N LYS A 100 21.45 3.11 -15.06
CA LYS A 100 20.06 3.53 -15.34
C LYS A 100 19.90 5.06 -15.39
N TYR A 101 20.75 5.79 -14.67
CA TYR A 101 20.72 7.25 -14.58
C TYR A 101 21.86 7.94 -15.36
N LYS A 102 22.55 7.21 -16.25
CA LYS A 102 23.40 7.77 -17.31
C LYS A 102 22.57 7.89 -18.59
#